data_AF-A0A371J4U7-F1
#
_entry.id   AF-A0A371J4U7-F1
#
_cell.length_a   1.000
_cell.length_b   1.000
_cell.length_c   1.000
_cell.angle_alpha   90.00
_cell.angle_beta   90.00
_cell.angle_gamma   90.00
#
_symmetry.space_group_name_H-M   'P 1'
#
loop_
_entity.id
_entity.type
_entity.pdbx_description
1 polymer ?
#
loop_
_entity_poly.entity_id
_entity_poly.type
_entity_poly.pdbx_seq_one_letter_code
_entity_poly.pdbx_strand_id
1 'polypeptide(L)'
;MKIIIKDKLFETSYNLKMTLNEKPIEYIYERNRFIVEMVDSKESDEFKCYFTNAMFSECKSGLKMFLYWLLCVIGGTGEYGVFGVPYDLKLVILLKNNSNEDIVVTSNKYSASLPFSLEKVNCIVKENKYITVNGYAKKWFIGKIIPIFFINNK
;
A
#
# COMPACT_ATOMS: atom_id res chain seq x y z
N MET A 1 -5.55 21.33 5.83
CA MET A 1 -5.81 20.20 4.92
C MET A 1 -5.50 18.89 5.64
N LYS A 2 -6.25 17.82 5.37
CA LYS A 2 -5.95 16.47 5.86
C LYS A 2 -5.66 15.52 4.70
N ILE A 3 -4.81 14.54 4.94
CA ILE A 3 -4.71 13.36 4.09
C ILE A 3 -5.40 12.20 4.80
N ILE A 4 -6.40 11.62 4.15
CA ILE A 4 -7.25 10.57 4.71
C ILE A 4 -7.08 9.32 3.85
N ILE A 5 -6.45 8.28 4.38
CA ILE A 5 -6.33 6.98 3.73
C ILE A 5 -7.40 6.07 4.33
N LYS A 6 -8.47 5.81 3.56
CA LYS A 6 -9.50 4.84 3.94
C LYS A 6 -8.90 3.45 3.95
N ASP A 7 -8.95 2.84 5.12
CA ASP A 7 -8.46 1.50 5.34
C ASP A 7 -9.62 0.50 5.31
N LYS A 8 -9.44 -0.57 4.56
CA LYS A 8 -10.31 -1.74 4.59
C LYS A 8 -9.52 -3.03 4.76
N LEU A 9 -8.18 -2.95 4.83
CA LEU A 9 -7.29 -4.04 4.47
C LEU A 9 -5.92 -4.03 5.19
N PHE A 10 -5.49 -2.92 5.78
CA PHE A 10 -4.08 -2.68 6.07
C PHE A 10 -3.74 -2.71 7.56
N GLU A 11 -4.57 -2.18 8.46
CA GLU A 11 -4.22 -2.01 9.89
C GLU A 11 -3.64 -3.27 10.54
N THR A 12 -4.21 -4.46 10.26
CA THR A 12 -3.81 -5.69 10.94
C THR A 12 -2.59 -6.39 10.35
N SER A 13 -2.27 -6.10 9.09
CA SER A 13 -1.33 -6.94 8.30
C SER A 13 -0.16 -6.13 7.73
N TYR A 14 -0.16 -4.82 7.94
CA TYR A 14 0.84 -3.91 7.41
C TYR A 14 1.39 -2.96 8.46
N ASN A 15 2.69 -2.71 8.37
CA ASN A 15 3.34 -1.59 9.04
C ASN A 15 3.27 -0.36 8.13
N LEU A 16 2.79 0.77 8.67
CA LEU A 16 2.65 2.00 7.91
C LEU A 16 3.73 3.02 8.32
N LYS A 17 4.50 3.45 7.34
CA LYS A 17 5.41 4.60 7.45
C LYS A 17 4.90 5.75 6.60
N MET A 18 4.77 6.92 7.20
CA MET A 18 4.43 8.16 6.49
C MET A 18 5.55 9.18 6.64
N THR A 19 5.85 9.89 5.56
CA THR A 19 6.82 10.99 5.58
C THR A 19 6.30 12.20 4.81
N LEU A 20 6.71 13.38 5.25
CA LEU A 20 6.57 14.64 4.55
C LEU A 20 7.98 15.19 4.31
N ASN A 21 8.39 15.40 3.06
CA ASN A 21 9.75 15.81 2.69
C ASN A 21 10.83 14.94 3.38
N GLU A 22 10.65 13.62 3.34
CA GLU A 22 11.49 12.60 3.98
C GLU A 22 11.51 12.59 5.53
N LYS A 23 10.86 13.55 6.18
CA LYS A 23 10.72 13.55 7.64
C LYS A 23 9.52 12.72 8.05
N PRO A 24 9.63 11.84 9.06
CA PRO A 24 8.49 11.12 9.61
C PRO A 24 7.38 12.08 10.02
N ILE A 25 6.13 11.69 9.77
CA ILE A 25 4.94 12.42 10.22
C ILE A 25 4.02 11.46 10.96
N GLU A 26 3.42 11.97 12.04
CA GLU A 26 2.46 11.21 12.83
C GLU A 26 1.12 11.13 12.11
N TYR A 27 0.38 10.05 12.40
CA TYR A 27 -0.97 9.83 11.90
C TYR A 27 -1.85 9.31 13.02
N ILE A 28 -3.15 9.56 12.89
CA ILE A 28 -4.18 9.03 13.79
C ILE A 28 -4.92 7.94 13.03
N TYR A 29 -5.18 6.80 13.67
CA TYR A 29 -6.09 5.79 13.15
C TYR A 29 -7.45 5.90 13.84
N GLU A 30 -8.50 6.23 13.08
CA GLU A 30 -9.87 6.29 13.60
C GLU A 30 -10.87 5.83 12.53
N ARG A 31 -11.85 5.00 12.94
CA ARG A 31 -12.97 4.56 12.08
C ARG A 31 -12.51 3.98 10.75
N ASN A 32 -11.50 3.11 10.79
CA ASN A 32 -10.90 2.46 9.63
C ASN A 32 -10.27 3.45 8.64
N ARG A 33 -9.57 4.46 9.15
CA ARG A 33 -8.89 5.48 8.32
C ARG A 33 -7.61 5.91 9.01
N PHE A 34 -6.53 6.02 8.24
CA PHE A 34 -5.34 6.75 8.64
C PHE A 34 -5.51 8.21 8.27
N ILE A 35 -5.33 9.10 9.24
CA ILE A 35 -5.56 10.55 9.10
C ILE A 35 -4.27 11.27 9.45
N VAL A 36 -3.79 12.10 8.53
CA VAL A 36 -2.64 12.99 8.74
C VAL A 36 -3.12 14.42 8.64
N GLU A 37 -2.80 15.22 9.65
CA GLU A 37 -3.02 16.66 9.61
C GLU A 37 -1.80 17.35 9.00
N MET A 38 -2.00 18.03 7.88
CA MET A 38 -0.93 18.75 7.17
C MET A 38 -0.89 20.19 7.69
N VAL A 39 -0.26 20.36 8.86
CA VAL A 39 0.00 21.67 9.45
C VAL A 39 1.22 22.29 8.76
N ASP A 40 1.12 23.54 8.33
CA ASP A 40 2.19 24.30 7.67
C ASP A 40 2.78 23.68 6.38
N SER A 41 2.05 22.78 5.73
CA SER A 41 2.49 22.18 4.47
C SER A 41 2.60 23.23 3.36
N LYS A 42 3.69 23.20 2.60
CA LYS A 42 3.97 24.10 1.49
C LYS A 42 3.62 23.47 0.15
N GLU A 43 3.47 24.33 -0.86
CA GLU A 43 3.36 23.87 -2.25
C GLU A 43 4.57 23.01 -2.62
N SER A 44 4.31 21.91 -3.33
CA SER A 44 5.34 20.94 -3.74
C SER A 44 5.97 20.15 -2.60
N ASP A 45 5.44 20.24 -1.38
CA ASP A 45 5.80 19.28 -0.34
C ASP A 45 5.45 17.86 -0.80
N GLU A 46 6.37 16.95 -0.56
CA GLU A 46 6.28 15.56 -0.99
C GLU A 46 5.80 14.70 0.18
N PHE A 47 4.56 14.22 0.07
CA PHE A 47 4.01 13.24 1.01
C PHE A 47 4.23 11.82 0.47
N LYS A 48 4.70 10.93 1.35
CA LYS A 48 4.86 9.50 1.07
C LYS A 48 4.13 8.70 2.10
N CYS A 49 3.40 7.69 1.65
CA CYS A 49 3.00 6.59 2.51
C CYS A 49 3.55 5.28 1.96
N TYR A 50 4.07 4.48 2.87
CA TYR A 50 4.65 3.18 2.58
C TYR A 50 4.04 2.16 3.54
N PHE A 51 3.25 1.25 2.99
CA PHE A 51 2.68 0.12 3.70
C PHE A 51 3.57 -1.09 3.43
N THR A 52 4.17 -1.62 4.49
CA THR A 52 5.06 -2.76 4.45
C THR A 52 4.33 -3.98 5.00
N ASN A 53 4.18 -5.05 4.20
CA ASN A 53 3.44 -6.22 4.67
C ASN A 53 4.23 -6.92 5.77
N ALA A 54 3.68 -6.98 6.98
CA ALA A 54 4.38 -7.48 8.17
C ALA A 54 4.83 -8.94 8.06
N MET A 55 4.14 -9.76 7.26
CA MET A 55 4.45 -11.18 7.10
C MET A 55 5.50 -11.43 6.02
N PHE A 56 5.43 -10.69 4.91
CA PHE A 56 6.22 -10.98 3.71
C PHE A 56 7.44 -10.08 3.54
N SER A 57 7.41 -8.82 4.02
CA SER A 57 8.52 -7.89 3.79
C SER A 57 9.84 -8.32 4.46
N GLU A 58 9.74 -8.99 5.61
CA GLU A 58 10.90 -9.42 6.39
C GLU A 58 11.36 -10.84 6.02
N CYS A 59 10.53 -11.60 5.29
CA CYS A 59 10.77 -13.02 5.09
C CYS A 59 11.23 -13.31 3.66
N LYS A 60 12.51 -13.67 3.49
CA LYS A 60 13.07 -14.22 2.24
C LYS A 60 12.57 -15.63 1.91
N SER A 61 11.64 -16.18 2.70
CA SER A 61 11.27 -17.59 2.62
C SER A 61 10.14 -17.81 1.62
N GLY A 62 10.49 -18.32 0.43
CA GLY A 62 9.54 -18.80 -0.58
C GLY A 62 8.48 -19.76 -0.03
N LEU A 63 8.78 -20.49 1.05
CA LEU A 63 7.85 -21.42 1.70
C LEU A 63 6.63 -20.72 2.31
N LYS A 64 6.78 -19.56 2.97
CA LYS A 64 5.63 -18.83 3.54
C LYS A 64 4.70 -18.34 2.44
N MET A 65 5.25 -17.93 1.30
CA MET A 65 4.47 -17.53 0.14
C MET A 65 3.76 -18.71 -0.52
N PHE A 66 4.41 -19.89 -0.59
CA PHE A 66 3.79 -21.13 -1.04
C PHE A 66 2.61 -21.53 -0.15
N LEU A 67 2.77 -21.43 1.17
CA LEU A 67 1.71 -21.73 2.12
C LEU A 67 0.57 -20.72 2.03
N TYR A 68 0.87 -19.43 1.93
CA TYR A 68 -0.13 -18.39 1.67
C TYR A 68 -0.90 -18.66 0.39
N TRP A 69 -0.18 -19.03 -0.67
CA TRP A 69 -0.78 -19.42 -1.93
C TRP A 69 -1.71 -20.63 -1.79
N LEU A 70 -1.27 -21.69 -1.12
CA LEU A 70 -2.07 -22.90 -0.90
C LEU A 70 -3.35 -22.56 -0.11
N LEU A 71 -3.24 -21.67 0.88
CA LEU A 71 -4.39 -21.15 1.62
C LEU A 71 -5.34 -20.35 0.71
N CYS A 72 -4.83 -19.55 -0.23
CA CYS A 72 -5.66 -18.86 -1.22
C CYS A 72 -6.34 -19.82 -2.21
N VAL A 73 -5.73 -20.95 -2.55
CA VAL A 73 -6.37 -22.01 -3.38
C VAL A 73 -7.54 -22.63 -2.61
N ILE A 74 -7.31 -23.03 -1.36
CA ILE A 74 -8.25 -23.85 -0.57
C ILE A 74 -9.38 -23.00 0.02
N GLY A 75 -9.07 -21.81 0.52
CA GLY A 75 -10.04 -20.92 1.17
C GLY A 75 -10.87 -20.07 0.20
N GLY A 76 -10.61 -20.19 -1.10
CA GLY A 76 -11.01 -19.18 -2.08
C GLY A 76 -10.17 -17.91 -1.93
N THR A 77 -9.96 -17.18 -3.01
CA THR A 77 -9.30 -15.87 -3.00
C THR A 77 -10.21 -14.86 -2.30
N GLY A 78 -10.34 -14.96 -0.98
CA GLY A 78 -10.97 -13.91 -0.21
C GLY A 78 -10.17 -12.65 -0.46
N GLU A 79 -10.80 -11.64 -1.07
CA GLU A 79 -10.23 -10.30 -1.30
C GLU A 79 -9.75 -9.62 0.02
N TYR A 80 -9.89 -10.32 1.15
CA TYR A 80 -9.65 -9.94 2.54
C TYR A 80 -9.01 -11.09 3.35
N GLY A 81 -8.07 -11.83 2.77
CA GLY A 81 -7.34 -12.87 3.49
C GLY A 81 -6.64 -12.30 4.74
N VAL A 82 -6.52 -13.11 5.81
CA VAL A 82 -5.95 -12.74 7.12
C VAL A 82 -4.58 -12.04 7.03
N PHE A 83 -3.84 -12.28 5.95
CA PHE A 83 -2.46 -11.81 5.75
C PHE A 83 -2.32 -10.60 4.80
N GLY A 84 -3.44 -10.03 4.33
CA GLY A 84 -3.43 -8.90 3.41
C GLY A 84 -2.88 -9.26 2.02
N VAL A 85 -2.42 -8.27 1.26
CA VAL A 85 -1.84 -8.49 -0.08
C VAL A 85 -0.34 -8.81 0.06
N PRO A 86 0.23 -9.80 -0.67
CA PRO A 86 1.64 -10.18 -0.54
C PRO A 86 2.62 -9.19 -1.21
N TYR A 87 2.35 -7.89 -1.10
CA TYR A 87 3.16 -6.80 -1.64
C TYR A 87 3.23 -5.66 -0.65
N ASP A 88 4.35 -4.96 -0.66
CA ASP A 88 4.44 -3.62 -0.10
C ASP A 88 3.71 -2.64 -1.02
N LEU A 89 3.17 -1.56 -0.48
CA LEU A 89 2.38 -0.57 -1.21
C LEU A 89 3.01 0.79 -1.01
N LYS A 90 3.22 1.52 -2.11
CA LYS A 90 3.79 2.87 -2.06
C LYS A 90 2.92 3.86 -2.80
N LEU A 91 2.63 4.97 -2.13
CA LEU A 91 2.06 6.18 -2.72
C LEU A 91 3.00 7.35 -2.44
N VAL A 92 3.29 8.13 -3.47
CA VAL A 92 4.02 9.40 -3.39
C VAL A 92 3.20 10.46 -4.11
N ILE A 93 2.88 11.55 -3.41
CA ILE A 93 2.15 12.67 -3.98
C ILE A 93 2.87 13.98 -3.68
N LEU A 94 2.75 14.94 -4.60
CA LEU A 94 3.08 16.34 -4.37
C LEU A 94 1.81 17.11 -4.04
N LEU A 95 1.87 17.92 -2.99
CA LEU A 95 0.78 18.83 -2.65
C LEU A 95 0.71 19.98 -3.66
N LYS A 96 -0.50 20.30 -4.14
CA LYS A 96 -0.75 21.45 -5.02
C LYS A 96 -1.12 22.69 -4.21
N ASN A 97 -0.86 23.87 -4.79
CA ASN A 97 -1.05 25.16 -4.13
C ASN A 97 -2.53 25.46 -3.80
N ASN A 98 -2.75 26.15 -2.68
CA ASN A 98 -3.95 26.91 -2.34
C ASN A 98 -5.30 26.18 -2.33
N SER A 99 -5.35 24.93 -1.88
CA SER A 99 -6.64 24.34 -1.53
C SER A 99 -6.63 23.74 -0.13
N ASN A 100 -7.62 24.16 0.65
CA ASN A 100 -7.93 23.63 1.97
C ASN A 100 -8.67 22.28 1.89
N GLU A 101 -8.89 21.76 0.68
CA GLU A 101 -9.60 20.50 0.50
C GLU A 101 -8.74 19.31 0.94
N ASP A 102 -9.40 18.37 1.60
CA ASP A 102 -8.77 17.13 2.02
C ASP A 102 -8.46 16.22 0.83
N ILE A 103 -7.32 15.54 0.90
CA ILE A 103 -6.94 14.49 -0.04
C ILE A 103 -7.45 13.17 0.52
N VAL A 104 -8.36 12.52 -0.21
CA VAL A 104 -8.93 11.24 0.18
C VAL A 104 -8.37 10.13 -0.71
N VAL A 105 -7.74 9.15 -0.07
CA VAL A 105 -7.15 7.98 -0.71
C VAL A 105 -7.94 6.75 -0.28
N THR A 106 -8.35 5.92 -1.24
CA THR A 106 -9.03 4.66 -1.00
C THR A 106 -8.12 3.51 -1.42
N SER A 107 -7.93 2.52 -0.54
CA SER A 107 -7.28 1.26 -0.89
C SER A 107 -8.10 0.53 -1.96
N ASN A 108 -7.47 0.18 -3.08
CA ASN A 108 -8.11 -0.63 -4.10
C ASN A 108 -8.11 -2.12 -3.73
N LYS A 109 -8.98 -2.87 -4.42
CA LYS A 109 -8.90 -4.33 -4.43
C LYS A 109 -7.56 -4.78 -5.02
N TYR A 110 -7.05 -5.93 -4.57
CA TYR A 110 -5.78 -6.48 -5.06
C TYR A 110 -5.76 -6.72 -6.58
N SER A 111 -6.93 -6.98 -7.17
CA SER A 111 -7.09 -7.23 -8.61
C SER A 111 -6.92 -5.97 -9.45
N ALA A 112 -6.93 -4.78 -8.82
CA ALA A 112 -6.69 -3.53 -9.50
C ALA A 112 -5.22 -3.38 -9.91
N SER A 113 -4.98 -2.66 -11.00
CA SER A 113 -3.63 -2.36 -11.50
C SER A 113 -2.80 -1.48 -10.57
N LEU A 114 -3.45 -0.74 -9.66
CA LEU A 114 -2.83 0.21 -8.72
C LEU A 114 -3.36 -0.03 -7.30
N PRO A 115 -2.52 0.11 -6.25
CA PRO A 115 -2.95 -0.12 -4.87
C PRO A 115 -3.89 0.93 -4.31
N PHE A 116 -3.85 2.17 -4.84
CA PHE A 116 -4.67 3.26 -4.33
C PHE A 116 -5.47 3.94 -5.44
N SER A 117 -6.69 4.36 -5.09
CA SER A 117 -7.51 5.31 -5.87
C SER A 117 -7.59 6.63 -5.11
N LEU A 118 -7.49 7.75 -5.81
CA LEU A 118 -7.61 9.08 -5.21
C LEU A 118 -8.97 9.67 -5.56
N GLU A 119 -9.73 10.02 -4.53
CA GLU A 119 -11.02 10.70 -4.62
C GLU A 119 -10.77 12.16 -4.22
N LYS A 120 -10.82 13.10 -5.18
CA LYS A 120 -10.45 14.54 -5.07
C LYS A 120 -8.94 14.80 -5.19
N VAL A 121 -8.55 15.36 -6.32
CA VAL A 121 -7.15 15.41 -6.78
C VAL A 121 -6.58 16.82 -6.58
N ASN A 122 -6.36 17.23 -5.33
CA ASN A 122 -5.55 18.41 -5.02
C ASN A 122 -4.06 18.07 -4.85
N CYS A 123 -3.57 17.13 -5.65
CA CYS A 123 -2.20 16.67 -5.60
C CYS A 123 -1.74 16.20 -6.97
N ILE A 124 -0.43 16.02 -7.14
CA ILE A 124 0.16 15.32 -8.29
C ILE A 124 0.65 13.97 -7.79
N VAL A 125 0.17 12.87 -8.38
CA VAL A 125 0.64 11.53 -8.04
C VAL A 125 1.97 11.29 -8.75
N LYS A 126 3.07 11.17 -7.99
CA LYS A 126 4.39 10.79 -8.51
C LYS A 126 4.55 9.28 -8.62
N GLU A 127 4.11 8.56 -7.59
CA GLU A 127 4.18 7.10 -7.57
C GLU A 127 2.90 6.54 -6.94
N ASN A 128 2.37 5.47 -7.53
CA ASN A 128 1.30 4.65 -6.96
C ASN A 128 1.54 3.23 -7.46
N LYS A 129 2.12 2.36 -6.63
CA LYS A 129 2.56 1.04 -7.10
C LYS A 129 2.63 0.00 -6.00
N TYR A 130 2.39 -1.25 -6.41
CA TYR A 130 2.79 -2.43 -5.66
C TYR A 130 4.32 -2.60 -5.77
N ILE A 131 4.99 -2.81 -4.65
CA ILE A 131 6.40 -3.14 -4.56
C ILE A 131 6.52 -4.62 -4.21
N THR A 132 7.14 -5.37 -5.11
CA THR A 132 7.52 -6.75 -4.85
C THR A 132 8.60 -6.80 -3.80
N VAL A 133 8.42 -7.62 -2.77
CA VAL A 133 9.49 -7.96 -1.84
C VAL A 133 10.65 -8.59 -2.63
N ASN A 134 11.90 -8.34 -2.21
CA ASN A 134 13.10 -8.90 -2.86
C ASN A 134 13.02 -10.43 -2.96
N GLY A 135 13.26 -10.98 -4.16
CA GLY A 135 13.19 -12.41 -4.45
C GLY A 135 11.94 -12.86 -5.23
N TYR A 136 11.08 -11.92 -5.66
CA TYR A 136 9.82 -12.25 -6.35
C TYR A 136 9.59 -11.40 -7.61
N ALA A 137 9.01 -12.00 -8.66
CA ALA A 137 8.70 -11.34 -9.93
C ALA A 137 7.32 -10.63 -9.94
N LYS A 138 7.19 -9.67 -10.85
CA LYS A 138 6.36 -8.45 -10.77
C LYS A 138 4.83 -8.56 -10.86
N LYS A 139 4.23 -9.69 -11.21
CA LYS A 139 2.75 -9.78 -11.36
C LYS A 139 2.23 -11.20 -11.15
N TRP A 140 1.17 -11.30 -10.36
CA TRP A 140 0.25 -12.44 -10.42
C TRP A 140 -0.57 -12.26 -11.70
N PHE A 141 -0.39 -13.15 -12.68
CA PHE A 141 -1.08 -13.05 -13.96
C PHE A 141 -2.50 -13.61 -13.88
N ILE A 142 -3.34 -13.18 -14.82
CA ILE A 142 -4.81 -13.21 -14.88
C ILE A 142 -5.44 -14.63 -14.86
N GLY A 143 -4.64 -15.70 -14.76
CA GLY A 143 -5.11 -17.04 -14.44
C GLY A 143 -4.90 -17.32 -12.96
N LYS A 144 -5.91 -16.99 -12.14
CA LYS A 144 -6.06 -17.32 -10.71
C LYS A 144 -4.98 -18.28 -10.16
N ILE A 145 -4.19 -17.75 -9.22
CA ILE A 145 -3.53 -18.55 -8.19
C ILE A 145 -2.32 -19.37 -8.70
N ILE A 146 -1.25 -18.74 -9.22
CA ILE A 146 0.09 -19.37 -9.26
C ILE A 146 1.18 -18.32 -8.96
N PRO A 147 1.99 -18.47 -7.88
CA PRO A 147 3.21 -17.71 -7.72
C PRO A 147 4.19 -18.19 -8.79
N ILE A 148 4.60 -17.28 -9.66
CA ILE A 148 5.71 -17.57 -10.58
C ILE A 148 6.98 -17.61 -9.72
N PHE A 149 7.38 -18.81 -9.29
CA PHE A 149 8.65 -19.05 -8.61
C PHE A 149 9.79 -18.86 -9.60
N PHE A 150 10.39 -17.67 -9.61
CA PHE A 150 11.77 -17.51 -10.08
C PHE A 150 12.59 -17.01 -8.89
N ILE A 151 13.28 -17.95 -8.23
CA ILE A 151 14.36 -17.65 -7.31
C ILE A 151 15.48 -17.04 -8.15
N ASN A 152 15.54 -15.72 -8.23
CA ASN A 152 16.71 -15.03 -8.76
C ASN A 152 17.70 -14.89 -7.60
N ASN A 153 18.53 -15.93 -7.42
CA ASN A 153 19.75 -15.81 -6.63
C ASN A 153 20.70 -14.89 -7.43
N LYS A 154 20.85 -13.64 -6.99
CA LYS A 154 22.06 -12.86 -7.24
C LYS A 154 22.82 -12.76 -5.94
#